data_AF-A0A7C2M9K0-F1
#
_entry.id   AF-A0A7C2M9K0-F1
#
_cell.length_a   1.000
_cell.length_b   1.000
_cell.length_c   1.000
_cell.angle_alpha   90.00
_cell.angle_beta   90.00
_cell.angle_gamma   90.00
#
_symmetry.space_group_name_H-M   'P 1'
#
loop_
_entity.id
_entity.type
_entity.pdbx_description
1 polymer ?
#
loop_
_entity_poly.entity_id
_entity_poly.type
_entity_poly.pdbx_seq_one_letter_code
_entity_poly.pdbx_strand_id
1 'polypeptide(L)'
;MMKDIISKLNDGGPVFTYTIMILLLVIIVLFVQAVVEKNFSKKSRSVIASLGWFALAWGYLGRTFGLIMAFDKIAAAGEITPELTAGGLKMALIGPLCGLTAFLLARLGILVLQLKSKKESFT
;
A
#
# COMPACT_ATOMS: atom_id res chain seq x y z
N MET A 1 -9.65 -7.57 18.32
CA MET A 1 -8.55 -6.75 17.77
C MET A 1 -7.95 -7.32 16.49
N MET A 2 -7.28 -8.49 16.49
CA MET A 2 -6.68 -9.05 15.25
C MET A 2 -7.73 -9.46 14.19
N LYS A 3 -8.86 -10.04 14.64
CA LYS A 3 -10.00 -10.37 13.76
C LYS A 3 -10.61 -9.14 13.07
N ASP A 4 -10.60 -7.99 13.75
CA ASP A 4 -11.16 -6.72 13.23
C ASP A 4 -10.27 -6.07 12.17
N ILE A 5 -8.95 -6.34 12.23
CA ILE A 5 -8.01 -5.89 11.21
C ILE A 5 -8.17 -6.75 9.95
N ILE A 6 -8.27 -8.06 10.13
CA ILE A 6 -8.43 -9.01 9.00
C ILE A 6 -9.76 -8.76 8.27
N SER A 7 -10.85 -8.51 9.00
CA SER A 7 -12.14 -8.18 8.38
C SER A 7 -12.04 -6.90 7.54
N LYS A 8 -11.43 -5.84 8.08
CA LYS A 8 -11.17 -4.59 7.36
C LYS A 8 -10.30 -4.79 6.12
N LEU A 9 -9.28 -5.64 6.18
CA LEU A 9 -8.46 -5.94 4.99
C LEU A 9 -9.27 -6.67 3.91
N ASN A 10 -10.17 -7.57 4.30
CA ASN A 10 -11.05 -8.24 3.33
C ASN A 10 -12.04 -7.26 2.69
N ASP A 11 -12.49 -6.25 3.43
CA ASP A 11 -13.38 -5.21 2.91
C ASP A 11 -12.73 -4.34 1.82
N GLY A 12 -11.40 -4.26 1.78
CA GLY A 12 -10.64 -3.51 0.77
C GLY A 12 -10.53 -4.19 -0.59
N GLY A 13 -11.22 -5.31 -0.78
CA GLY A 13 -10.98 -6.21 -1.91
C GLY A 13 -9.75 -7.06 -1.62
N PRO A 14 -9.91 -8.35 -1.30
CA PRO A 14 -8.82 -9.22 -0.84
C PRO A 14 -7.61 -9.19 -1.79
N VAL A 15 -7.85 -9.21 -3.10
CA VAL A 15 -6.77 -9.16 -4.11
C VAL A 15 -5.93 -7.90 -3.98
N PHE A 16 -6.52 -6.74 -3.73
CA PHE A 16 -5.79 -5.48 -3.62
C PHE A 16 -5.03 -5.39 -2.31
N THR A 17 -5.70 -5.65 -1.19
CA THR A 17 -5.13 -5.51 0.15
C THR A 17 -4.03 -6.52 0.43
N TYR A 18 -4.23 -7.81 0.11
CA TYR A 18 -3.20 -8.84 0.35
C TYR A 18 -1.99 -8.66 -0.56
N THR A 19 -2.16 -8.21 -1.80
CA THR A 19 -1.03 -7.88 -2.68
C THR A 19 -0.19 -6.75 -2.07
N ILE A 20 -0.82 -5.69 -1.55
CA ILE A 20 -0.12 -4.59 -0.89
C ILE A 20 0.61 -5.08 0.37
N MET A 21 0.00 -5.98 1.15
CA MET A 21 0.64 -6.57 2.33
C MET A 21 1.89 -7.39 1.97
N ILE A 22 1.85 -8.17 0.89
CA ILE A 22 3.02 -8.89 0.38
C ILE A 22 4.11 -7.91 -0.05
N LEU A 23 3.76 -6.86 -0.81
CA LEU A 23 4.72 -5.82 -1.22
C LEU A 23 5.35 -5.13 -0.02
N LEU A 24 4.55 -4.85 1.02
CA LEU A 24 5.03 -4.25 2.25
C LEU A 24 6.03 -5.16 2.97
N LEU A 25 5.76 -6.46 3.07
CA LEU A 25 6.70 -7.43 3.64
C LEU A 25 8.01 -7.46 2.85
N VAL A 26 7.95 -7.48 1.51
CA VAL A 26 9.15 -7.42 0.66
C VAL A 26 9.95 -6.14 0.90
N ILE A 27 9.27 -4.99 1.01
CA ILE A 27 9.91 -3.70 1.31
C ILE A 27 10.62 -3.75 2.68
N ILE A 28 10.00 -4.34 3.70
CA ILE A 28 10.60 -4.49 5.03
C ILE A 28 11.83 -5.39 4.98
N VAL A 29 11.75 -6.53 4.29
CA VAL A 29 12.89 -7.46 4.14
C VAL A 29 14.06 -6.78 3.43
N LEU A 30 13.81 -6.09 2.32
CA LEU A 30 14.84 -5.35 1.58
C LEU A 30 15.43 -4.20 2.40
N PHE A 31 14.61 -3.53 3.22
CA PHE A 31 15.09 -2.50 4.13
C PHE A 31 16.03 -3.09 5.20
N VAL A 32 15.66 -4.20 5.83
CA VAL A 32 16.52 -4.89 6.82
C VAL A 32 17.83 -5.35 6.19
N GLN A 33 17.77 -5.98 5.02
CA GLN A 33 18.97 -6.39 4.26
C GLN A 33 19.88 -5.19 3.94
N ALA A 34 19.30 -4.08 3.47
CA ALA A 34 20.06 -2.86 3.18
C ALA A 34 20.73 -2.25 4.43
N VAL A 35 20.13 -2.40 5.62
CA VAL A 35 20.74 -1.96 6.89
C VAL A 35 21.86 -2.89 7.33
N VAL A 36 21.70 -4.20 7.17
CA VAL A 36 22.67 -5.23 7.63
C VAL A 36 23.90 -5.27 6.74
N GLU A 37 23.72 -5.29 5.43
CA GLU A 37 24.83 -5.46 4.49
C GLU A 37 25.76 -4.24 4.42
N LYS A 38 25.33 -3.08 4.95
CA LYS A 38 25.97 -1.75 4.79
C LYS A 38 26.31 -1.37 3.34
N ASN A 39 25.93 -2.21 2.37
CA ASN A 39 26.13 -2.02 0.95
C ASN A 39 24.94 -1.25 0.40
N PHE A 40 24.97 0.07 0.64
CA PHE A 40 23.96 1.01 0.19
C PHE A 40 24.05 1.24 -1.32
N SER A 41 23.68 0.24 -2.11
CA SER A 41 23.62 0.39 -3.55
C SER A 41 22.50 1.35 -3.96
N LYS A 42 22.79 2.23 -4.92
CA LYS A 42 21.75 3.03 -5.63
C LYS A 42 20.62 2.12 -6.16
N LYS A 43 20.94 0.87 -6.49
CA LYS A 43 19.98 -0.15 -6.96
C LYS A 43 18.96 -0.53 -5.89
N SER A 44 19.38 -0.87 -4.67
CA SER A 44 18.46 -1.27 -3.59
C SER A 44 17.49 -0.16 -3.21
N ARG A 45 17.97 1.09 -3.19
CA ARG A 45 17.11 2.27 -2.99
C ARG A 45 16.09 2.43 -4.11
N SER A 46 16.51 2.25 -5.36
CA SER A 46 15.61 2.32 -6.51
C SER A 46 14.52 1.25 -6.45
N VAL A 47 14.87 0.01 -6.08
CA VAL A 47 13.91 -1.09 -5.97
C VAL A 47 12.88 -0.81 -4.88
N ILE A 48 13.30 -0.39 -3.69
CA ILE A 48 12.37 -0.03 -2.60
C ILE A 48 11.45 1.12 -3.05
N ALA A 49 11.97 2.12 -3.76
CA ALA A 49 11.18 3.23 -4.26
C ALA A 49 10.14 2.76 -5.29
N SER A 50 10.54 1.94 -6.25
CA SER A 50 9.65 1.37 -7.27
C SER A 50 8.56 0.52 -6.65
N LEU A 51 8.87 -0.33 -5.68
CA LEU A 51 7.88 -1.14 -4.96
C LEU A 51 6.88 -0.28 -4.18
N GLY A 52 7.34 0.79 -3.53
CA GLY A 52 6.46 1.74 -2.86
C GLY A 52 5.49 2.41 -3.83
N TRP A 53 5.99 2.91 -4.97
CA TRP A 53 5.13 3.52 -6.00
C TRP A 53 4.14 2.52 -6.60
N PHE A 54 4.58 1.28 -6.82
CA PHE A 54 3.71 0.22 -7.30
C PHE A 54 2.59 -0.09 -6.30
N ALA A 55 2.91 -0.21 -5.00
CA ALA A 55 1.91 -0.41 -3.95
C ALA A 55 0.88 0.73 -3.90
N LEU A 56 1.31 1.98 -4.08
CA LEU A 56 0.42 3.13 -4.17
C LEU A 56 -0.51 3.04 -5.37
N ALA A 57 0.05 2.81 -6.56
CA ALA A 57 -0.72 2.67 -7.80
C ALA A 57 -1.73 1.51 -7.72
N TRP A 58 -1.33 0.38 -7.15
CA TRP A 58 -2.18 -0.78 -6.93
C TRP A 58 -3.35 -0.48 -5.99
N GLY A 59 -3.10 0.27 -4.90
CA GLY A 59 -4.15 0.73 -3.99
C GLY A 59 -5.17 1.65 -4.66
N TYR A 60 -4.71 2.55 -5.53
CA TYR A 60 -5.59 3.41 -6.32
C TYR A 60 -6.38 2.64 -7.39
N LEU A 61 -5.80 1.58 -7.96
CA LEU A 61 -6.53 0.70 -8.86
C LEU A 61 -7.67 -0.02 -8.12
N GLY A 62 -7.42 -0.51 -6.90
CA GLY A 62 -8.48 -1.04 -6.02
C GLY A 62 -9.57 -0.01 -5.71
N ARG A 63 -9.21 1.28 -5.57
CA ARG A 63 -10.19 2.37 -5.45
C ARG A 63 -11.11 2.47 -6.64
N THR A 64 -10.54 2.50 -7.83
CA THR A 64 -11.31 2.58 -9.07
C THR A 64 -12.32 1.44 -9.17
N PHE A 65 -11.91 0.20 -8.88
CA PHE A 65 -12.83 -0.94 -8.86
C PHE A 65 -13.92 -0.84 -7.79
N GLY A 66 -13.59 -0.40 -6.57
CA GLY A 66 -14.59 -0.19 -5.52
C GLY A 66 -15.66 0.83 -5.92
N LEU A 67 -15.25 1.93 -6.55
CA LEU A 67 -16.18 2.95 -7.06
C LEU A 67 -17.04 2.43 -8.21
N ILE A 68 -16.45 1.72 -9.18
CA ILE A 68 -17.20 1.08 -10.28
C ILE A 68 -18.29 0.17 -9.70
N MET A 69 -17.95 -0.71 -8.76
CA MET A 69 -18.94 -1.59 -8.13
C MET A 69 -20.04 -0.85 -7.37
N ALA A 70 -19.74 0.29 -6.73
CA ALA A 70 -20.76 1.11 -6.08
C ALA A 70 -21.72 1.71 -7.11
N PHE A 71 -21.20 2.25 -8.21
CA PHE A 71 -22.01 2.87 -9.26
C PHE A 71 -22.81 1.84 -10.07
N ASP A 72 -22.26 0.65 -10.33
CA ASP A 72 -22.99 -0.43 -11.01
C ASP A 72 -24.22 -0.86 -10.20
N LYS A 73 -24.10 -0.91 -8.87
CA LYS A 73 -25.23 -1.19 -7.97
C LYS A 73 -26.29 -0.09 -7.99
N ILE A 74 -25.86 1.18 -7.99
CA ILE A 74 -26.77 2.32 -8.12
C ILE A 74 -27.52 2.24 -9.47
N ALA A 75 -26.79 2.00 -10.56
CA ALA A 75 -27.37 1.93 -11.90
C ALA A 75 -28.39 0.79 -12.04
N ALA A 76 -28.12 -0.37 -11.43
CA ALA A 76 -29.04 -1.51 -11.45
C ALA A 76 -30.30 -1.30 -10.58
N ALA A 77 -30.18 -0.56 -9.47
CA ALA A 77 -31.31 -0.29 -8.58
C ALA A 77 -32.20 0.87 -9.03
N GLY A 78 -31.65 1.84 -9.78
CA GLY A 78 -32.37 3.04 -10.19
C GLY A 78 -32.56 4.09 -9.08
N GLU A 79 -32.00 3.84 -7.90
CA GLU A 79 -32.01 4.73 -6.75
C GLU A 79 -30.66 4.70 -6.00
N ILE A 80 -30.40 5.73 -5.20
CA ILE A 80 -29.19 5.81 -4.37
C ILE A 80 -29.59 5.59 -2.91
N THR A 81 -29.17 4.46 -2.35
CA THR A 81 -29.30 4.18 -0.92
C THR A 81 -27.93 3.99 -0.26
N PRO A 82 -27.80 4.27 1.04
CA PRO A 82 -26.56 4.03 1.78
C PRO A 82 -26.06 2.58 1.69
N GLU A 83 -26.97 1.61 1.71
CA GLU A 83 -26.63 0.18 1.68
C GLU A 83 -26.01 -0.25 0.35
N LEU A 84 -26.48 0.31 -0.77
CA LEU A 84 -25.96 0.01 -2.11
C LEU A 84 -24.52 0.53 -2.28
N THR A 85 -24.22 1.71 -1.71
CA THR A 85 -22.95 2.40 -1.89
C THR A 85 -21.89 2.00 -0.86
N ALA A 86 -22.31 1.61 0.35
CA ALA A 86 -21.41 1.36 1.48
C ALA A 86 -20.32 0.31 1.16
N GLY A 87 -20.67 -0.79 0.49
CA GLY A 87 -19.71 -1.84 0.17
C GLY A 87 -18.60 -1.37 -0.79
N GLY A 88 -18.99 -0.78 -1.92
CA GLY A 88 -18.02 -0.31 -2.92
C GLY A 88 -17.20 0.88 -2.43
N LEU A 89 -17.80 1.80 -1.67
CA LEU A 89 -17.09 2.92 -1.04
C LEU A 89 -16.08 2.44 0.02
N LYS A 90 -16.45 1.44 0.82
CA LYS A 90 -15.55 0.85 1.82
C LYS A 90 -14.31 0.25 1.15
N MET A 91 -14.52 -0.52 0.08
CA MET A 91 -13.42 -1.01 -0.74
C MET A 91 -12.58 0.13 -1.33
N ALA A 92 -13.26 1.18 -1.81
CA ALA A 92 -12.60 2.30 -2.46
C ALA A 92 -11.69 3.13 -1.54
N LEU A 93 -11.92 3.07 -0.23
CA LEU A 93 -11.12 3.77 0.77
C LEU A 93 -9.97 2.92 1.31
N ILE A 94 -10.20 1.62 1.50
CA ILE A 94 -9.22 0.74 2.13
C ILE A 94 -8.03 0.45 1.19
N GLY A 95 -8.28 0.28 -0.11
CA GLY A 95 -7.20 0.07 -1.10
C GLY A 95 -6.13 1.18 -1.07
N PRO A 96 -6.49 2.46 -1.27
CA PRO A 96 -5.55 3.58 -1.17
C PRO A 96 -4.94 3.73 0.22
N LEU A 97 -5.69 3.47 1.30
CA LEU A 97 -5.18 3.55 2.65
C LEU A 97 -4.00 2.59 2.86
N CYS A 98 -4.15 1.33 2.44
CA CYS A 98 -3.08 0.35 2.48
C CYS A 98 -1.92 0.75 1.56
N GLY A 99 -2.21 1.18 0.33
CA GLY A 99 -1.18 1.57 -0.65
C GLY A 99 -0.34 2.78 -0.20
N LEU A 100 -1.00 3.81 0.34
CA LEU A 100 -0.35 4.98 0.94
C LEU A 100 0.50 4.58 2.15
N THR A 101 -0.02 3.70 3.01
CA THR A 101 0.74 3.22 4.17
C THR A 101 2.02 2.52 3.74
N ALA A 102 1.94 1.60 2.76
CA ALA A 102 3.12 0.90 2.24
C ALA A 102 4.11 1.86 1.55
N PHE A 103 3.60 2.82 0.78
CA PHE A 103 4.43 3.85 0.15
C PHE A 103 5.16 4.72 1.18
N LEU A 104 4.47 5.20 2.21
CA LEU A 104 5.07 6.02 3.26
C LEU A 104 6.16 5.25 4.01
N LEU A 105 5.93 3.97 4.33
CA LEU A 105 6.94 3.12 4.96
C LEU A 105 8.17 2.91 4.07
N ALA A 106 7.97 2.71 2.76
CA ALA A 106 9.07 2.62 1.80
C ALA A 106 9.89 3.93 1.75
N ARG A 107 9.22 5.08 1.72
CA ARG A 107 9.87 6.41 1.70
C ARG A 107 10.61 6.71 2.99
N LEU A 108 10.02 6.41 4.15
CA LEU A 108 10.68 6.53 5.45
C LEU A 108 11.90 5.63 5.54
N GLY A 109 11.80 4.38 5.08
CA GLY A 109 12.93 3.47 5.00
C GLY A 109 14.07 4.06 4.19
N ILE A 110 13.80 4.53 2.96
CA ILE A 110 14.81 5.17 2.11
C ILE A 110 15.45 6.39 2.80
N LEU A 111 14.66 7.22 3.47
CA LEU A 111 15.15 8.41 4.18
C LEU A 111 16.11 8.03 5.32
N VAL A 112 15.77 7.02 6.11
CA VAL A 112 16.65 6.50 7.18
C VAL A 112 17.97 5.98 6.59
N LEU A 113 17.91 5.23 5.48
CA LEU A 113 19.11 4.75 4.78
C LEU A 113 19.97 5.92 4.25
N GLN A 114 19.34 7.00 3.75
CA GLN A 114 20.03 8.21 3.29
C GLN A 114 20.79 8.90 4.43
N LEU A 115 20.14 9.08 5.58
CA LEU A 115 20.76 9.71 6.75
C LEU A 115 21.97 8.93 7.27
N LYS A 116 21.92 7.59 7.28
CA LYS A 116 23.07 6.75 7.63
C LYS A 116 24.23 6.89 6.64
N SER A 117 23.95 6.86 5.33
CA SER A 117 25.00 6.98 4.30
C SER A 117 25.77 8.31 4.36
N LYS A 118 25.12 9.41 4.77
CA LYS A 118 25.78 10.72 4.90
C LYS A 118 26.72 10.79 6.11
N LYS A 119 26.55 9.93 7.13
CA LYS A 119 27.42 9.90 8.32
C LYS A 119 28.74 9.18 8.06
N GLU A 120 28.77 8.18 7.19
CA GLU A 120 29.97 7.37 6.90
C GLU A 120 30.98 8.04 5.95
N SER A 121 30.62 9.12 5.25
CA SER A 121 31.54 9.83 4.34
C SER A 121 32.34 10.97 5.00
N PHE A 122 32.20 11.18 6.31
CA PHE A 122 32.84 12.28 7.06
C PHE A 122 33.66 11.80 8.26
N THR A 123 33.95 10.49 8.35
CA THR A 123 34.90 9.92 9.31
C THR A 123 36.03 9.27 8.55
#